data_AF-A0AAV3Z7T4-F1
#
_entry.id   AF-A0AAV3Z7T4-F1
#
_cell.length_a   1.000
_cell.length_b   1.000
_cell.length_c   1.000
_cell.angle_alpha   90.00
_cell.angle_beta   90.00
_cell.angle_gamma   90.00
#
_symmetry.space_group_name_H-M   'P 1'
#
loop_
_entity.id
_entity.type
_entity.pdbx_description
1 polymer ?
#
loop_
_entity_poly.entity_id
_entity_poly.type
_entity_poly.pdbx_seq_one_letter_code
_entity_poly.pdbx_strand_id
1 'polypeptide(L)'
;MLQQAADRIDKQIYEDKNPDRADNSCLLSNLGNNWKTWMQKQKEIAFLEGCVAYGEAESSSQTWMEQLEKAQEELEAISHTPLTSRSGPVCSQFDAVLDKHAITPQSYHSRLFTGNHCNKYLHPEVFKDITASIVRTTCEWTSNPFIVDDANEIKLNFDLFNEAYALVHNDISHTYPIAPVSLLSIKTNIDSYMATYRRMFKKKVTQKQHILETHCLPFIQEHKIGLGLLGEQGGELIHSSIAKLEKRTAGIRQEERKIKTIMECHLLQVAPLLQLYIPQTKKRKVQN
;
A
#
# COMPACT_ATOMS: atom_id res chain seq x y z
N MET A 1 1.23 0.71 10.72
CA MET A 1 0.77 1.73 11.68
C MET A 1 -0.63 2.22 11.30
N LEU A 2 -0.83 2.78 10.11
CA LEU A 2 -2.17 3.16 9.64
C LEU A 2 -3.17 1.97 9.65
N GLN A 3 -2.75 0.79 9.18
CA GLN A 3 -3.54 -0.44 9.30
C GLN A 3 -3.89 -0.84 10.75
N GLN A 4 -3.02 -0.54 11.73
CA GLN A 4 -3.32 -0.81 13.15
C GLN A 4 -4.35 0.18 13.70
N ALA A 5 -4.31 1.43 13.23
CA ALA A 5 -5.32 2.43 13.56
C ALA A 5 -6.69 2.05 12.96
N ALA A 6 -6.70 1.54 11.73
CA ALA A 6 -7.92 0.99 11.12
C ALA A 6 -8.46 -0.26 11.85
N ASP A 7 -7.59 -1.20 12.23
CA ASP A 7 -7.96 -2.37 13.06
C ASP A 7 -8.57 -1.95 14.41
N ARG A 8 -8.13 -0.83 14.99
CA ARG A 8 -8.73 -0.26 16.20
C ARG A 8 -10.15 0.24 15.94
N ILE A 9 -10.39 0.93 14.82
CA ILE A 9 -11.74 1.35 14.43
C ILE A 9 -12.65 0.13 14.22
N ASP A 10 -12.16 -0.90 13.51
CA ASP A 10 -12.92 -2.14 13.29
C ASP A 10 -13.35 -2.78 14.62
N LYS A 11 -12.47 -2.82 15.62
CA LYS A 11 -12.81 -3.31 16.97
C LYS A 11 -13.81 -2.43 17.69
N GLN A 12 -13.68 -1.10 17.59
CA GLN A 12 -14.66 -0.18 18.18
C GLN A 12 -16.06 -0.39 17.58
N ILE A 13 -16.16 -0.60 16.27
CA ILE A 13 -17.44 -0.91 15.60
C ILE A 13 -17.96 -2.27 16.09
N TYR A 14 -17.11 -3.30 16.09
CA TYR A 14 -17.48 -4.66 16.52
C TYR A 14 -17.99 -4.73 17.97
N GLU A 15 -17.37 -3.94 18.86
CA GLU A 15 -17.68 -3.88 20.29
C GLU A 15 -18.77 -2.84 20.63
N ASP A 16 -19.28 -2.09 19.64
CA ASP A 16 -20.28 -1.06 19.87
C ASP A 16 -21.59 -1.65 20.37
N LYS A 17 -21.99 -1.27 21.59
CA LYS A 17 -23.22 -1.74 22.26
C LYS A 17 -24.35 -0.72 22.19
N ASN A 18 -24.21 0.35 21.40
CA ASN A 18 -25.26 1.35 21.27
C ASN A 18 -26.55 0.69 20.75
N PRO A 19 -27.70 0.82 21.45
CA PRO A 19 -28.97 0.26 20.98
C PRO A 19 -29.42 0.84 19.62
N ASP A 20 -29.00 2.08 19.31
CA ASP A 20 -29.29 2.76 18.03
C ASP A 20 -28.17 2.58 17.00
N ARG A 21 -27.34 1.54 17.15
CA ARG A 21 -26.25 1.27 16.20
C ARG A 21 -26.79 0.87 14.83
N ALA A 22 -26.10 1.31 13.77
CA ALA A 22 -26.45 0.99 12.40
C ALA A 22 -26.52 -0.53 12.16
N ASP A 23 -27.37 -0.96 11.21
CA ASP A 23 -27.57 -2.38 10.86
C ASP A 23 -26.24 -3.10 10.54
N ASN A 24 -25.33 -2.41 9.86
CA ASN A 24 -24.01 -2.93 9.54
C ASN A 24 -23.13 -3.15 10.78
N SER A 25 -23.27 -2.33 11.83
CA SER A 25 -22.58 -2.53 13.11
C SER A 25 -23.12 -3.77 13.84
N CYS A 26 -24.45 -3.93 13.86
CA CYS A 26 -25.11 -5.15 14.36
C CYS A 26 -24.58 -6.39 13.64
N LEU A 27 -24.51 -6.33 12.32
CA LEU A 27 -24.01 -7.41 11.48
C LEU A 27 -22.56 -7.78 11.83
N LEU A 28 -21.68 -6.79 11.97
CA LEU A 28 -20.29 -7.05 12.33
C LEU A 28 -20.18 -7.71 13.70
N SER A 29 -20.97 -7.25 14.68
CA SER A 29 -21.00 -7.83 16.03
C SER A 29 -21.49 -9.29 16.03
N ASN A 30 -22.51 -9.58 15.22
CA ASN A 30 -23.15 -10.91 15.15
C ASN A 30 -22.34 -11.94 14.35
N LEU A 31 -21.60 -11.52 13.33
CA LEU A 31 -20.87 -12.42 12.44
C LEU A 31 -19.36 -12.44 12.69
N GLY A 32 -18.81 -11.35 13.25
CA GLY A 32 -17.38 -11.12 13.38
C GLY A 32 -16.66 -11.35 12.06
N ASN A 33 -15.67 -12.25 12.01
CA ASN A 33 -14.88 -12.55 10.81
C ASN A 33 -15.70 -13.00 9.59
N ASN A 34 -16.88 -13.56 9.80
CA ASN A 34 -17.68 -14.12 8.71
C ASN A 34 -18.52 -13.05 7.98
N TRP A 35 -18.39 -11.77 8.35
CA TRP A 35 -19.09 -10.65 7.71
C TRP A 35 -18.89 -10.62 6.18
N LYS A 36 -17.68 -10.93 5.68
CA LYS A 36 -17.40 -10.96 4.23
C LYS A 36 -18.14 -12.07 3.53
N THR A 37 -18.12 -13.27 4.10
CA THR A 37 -18.80 -14.45 3.56
C THR A 37 -20.30 -14.18 3.48
N TRP A 38 -20.86 -13.60 4.53
CA TRP A 38 -22.28 -13.21 4.56
C TRP A 38 -22.60 -12.15 3.51
N MET A 39 -21.78 -11.10 3.37
CA MET A 39 -21.97 -10.08 2.33
C MET A 39 -21.87 -10.65 0.91
N GLN A 40 -21.00 -11.63 0.69
CA GLN A 40 -20.88 -12.31 -0.60
C GLN A 40 -22.11 -13.17 -0.89
N LYS A 41 -22.59 -13.91 0.11
CA LYS A 41 -23.80 -14.75 0.02
C LYS A 41 -25.05 -13.90 -0.20
N GLN A 42 -25.18 -12.75 0.43
CA GLN A 42 -26.26 -11.80 0.14
C GLN A 42 -26.26 -11.31 -1.31
N LYS A 43 -25.08 -11.00 -1.88
CA LYS A 43 -24.99 -10.61 -3.29
C LYS A 43 -25.35 -11.75 -4.24
N GLU A 44 -24.96 -12.98 -3.88
CA GLU A 44 -25.34 -14.19 -4.61
C GLU A 44 -26.86 -14.40 -4.58
N ILE A 45 -27.50 -14.29 -3.42
CA ILE A 45 -28.96 -14.37 -3.27
C ILE A 45 -29.66 -13.30 -4.10
N ALA A 46 -29.25 -12.03 -4.03
CA ALA A 46 -29.87 -10.95 -4.81
C ALA A 46 -29.75 -11.17 -6.33
N PHE A 47 -28.64 -11.77 -6.78
CA PHE A 47 -28.48 -12.17 -8.18
C PHE A 47 -29.44 -13.30 -8.56
N LEU A 48 -29.52 -14.34 -7.74
CA LEU A 48 -30.40 -15.49 -7.97
C LEU A 48 -31.88 -15.09 -7.95
N GLU A 49 -32.30 -14.20 -7.05
CA GLU A 49 -33.64 -13.60 -7.04
C GLU A 49 -33.96 -12.91 -8.37
N GLY A 50 -32.99 -12.18 -8.94
CA GLY A 50 -33.10 -11.61 -10.27
C GLY A 50 -33.26 -12.68 -11.36
N CYS A 51 -32.44 -13.74 -11.34
CA CYS A 51 -32.55 -14.83 -12.31
C CYS A 51 -33.88 -15.57 -12.24
N VAL A 52 -34.45 -15.76 -11.05
CA VAL A 52 -35.79 -16.35 -10.86
C VAL A 52 -36.87 -15.42 -11.41
N ALA A 53 -36.76 -14.11 -11.16
CA ALA A 53 -37.76 -13.14 -11.62
C ALA A 53 -37.79 -12.95 -13.15
N TYR A 54 -36.66 -13.13 -13.84
CA TYR A 54 -36.52 -12.88 -15.28
C TYR A 54 -36.30 -14.15 -16.13
N GLY A 55 -36.36 -15.35 -15.55
CA GLY A 55 -36.15 -16.60 -16.26
C GLY A 55 -37.32 -16.98 -17.17
N GLU A 56 -37.08 -17.05 -18.49
CA GLU A 56 -38.14 -17.31 -19.50
C GLU A 56 -38.50 -18.80 -19.68
N ALA A 57 -37.67 -19.74 -19.19
CA ALA A 57 -37.89 -21.19 -19.35
C ALA A 57 -38.13 -21.90 -18.01
N GLU A 58 -39.19 -22.70 -17.92
CA GLU A 58 -39.60 -23.46 -16.72
C GLU A 58 -38.47 -24.33 -16.14
N SER A 59 -37.73 -25.03 -16.99
CA SER A 59 -36.62 -25.90 -16.53
C SER A 59 -35.46 -25.12 -15.93
N SER A 60 -35.19 -23.91 -16.43
CA SER A 60 -34.14 -23.04 -15.88
C SER A 60 -34.60 -22.37 -14.59
N SER A 61 -35.89 -22.00 -14.50
CA SER A 61 -36.47 -21.41 -13.29
C SER A 61 -36.41 -22.34 -12.08
N GLN A 62 -36.64 -23.65 -12.27
CA GLN A 62 -36.50 -24.64 -11.19
C GLN A 62 -35.06 -24.74 -10.67
N THR A 63 -34.07 -24.81 -11.57
CA THR A 63 -32.66 -24.86 -11.16
C THR A 63 -32.22 -23.61 -10.39
N TRP A 64 -32.70 -22.42 -10.78
CA TRP A 64 -32.40 -21.19 -10.06
C TRP A 64 -33.06 -21.13 -8.68
N MET A 65 -34.29 -21.65 -8.53
CA MET A 65 -34.96 -21.74 -7.23
C MET A 65 -34.22 -22.68 -6.27
N GLU A 66 -33.76 -23.85 -6.72
CA GLU A 66 -32.96 -24.77 -5.90
C GLU A 66 -31.64 -24.13 -5.44
N GLN A 67 -30.96 -23.38 -6.33
CA GLN A 67 -29.75 -22.66 -5.98
C GLN A 67 -30.02 -21.52 -4.98
N LEU A 68 -31.14 -20.82 -5.12
CA LEU A 68 -31.55 -19.75 -4.21
C LEU A 68 -31.84 -20.29 -2.81
N GLU A 69 -32.62 -21.38 -2.71
CA GLU A 69 -32.93 -22.03 -1.43
C GLU A 69 -31.64 -22.48 -0.72
N LYS A 70 -30.75 -23.17 -1.46
CA LYS A 70 -29.45 -23.57 -0.92
C LYS A 70 -28.60 -22.38 -0.46
N ALA A 71 -28.57 -21.28 -1.22
CA ALA A 71 -27.81 -20.08 -0.86
C ALA A 71 -28.38 -19.40 0.40
N GLN A 72 -29.71 -19.41 0.58
CA GLN A 72 -30.40 -18.93 1.78
C GLN A 72 -30.08 -19.80 3.00
N GLU A 73 -30.15 -21.13 2.87
CA GLU A 73 -29.73 -22.07 3.94
C GLU A 73 -28.27 -21.85 4.34
N GLU A 74 -27.37 -21.71 3.36
CA GLU A 74 -25.96 -21.43 3.61
C GLU A 74 -25.74 -20.07 4.30
N LEU A 75 -26.55 -19.05 4.00
CA LEU A 75 -26.51 -17.74 4.64
C LEU A 75 -26.94 -17.82 6.12
N GLU A 76 -28.00 -18.56 6.41
CA GLU A 76 -28.51 -18.77 7.78
C GLU A 76 -27.55 -19.63 8.62
N ALA A 77 -26.83 -20.56 7.97
CA ALA A 77 -25.84 -21.40 8.63
C ALA A 77 -24.54 -20.66 9.00
N ILE A 78 -24.35 -19.40 8.58
CA ILE A 78 -23.15 -18.63 8.92
C ILE A 78 -23.14 -18.31 10.42
N SER A 79 -22.31 -19.03 11.16
CA SER A 79 -22.14 -18.80 12.59
C SER A 79 -21.23 -17.61 12.89
N HIS A 80 -21.36 -17.07 14.09
CA HIS A 80 -20.41 -16.10 14.62
C HIS A 80 -18.99 -16.67 14.65
N THR A 81 -18.00 -15.84 14.28
CA THR A 81 -16.58 -16.12 14.55
C THR A 81 -15.94 -14.82 15.03
N PRO A 82 -15.26 -14.78 16.20
CA PRO A 82 -14.68 -13.56 16.72
C PRO A 82 -13.79 -12.83 15.71
N LEU A 83 -13.87 -11.51 15.69
CA LEU A 83 -13.08 -10.68 14.77
C LEU A 83 -11.58 -10.82 15.10
N THR A 84 -10.79 -11.25 14.13
CA THR A 84 -9.33 -11.32 14.25
C THR A 84 -8.67 -10.01 13.81
N SER A 85 -7.38 -9.84 14.09
CA SER A 85 -6.70 -8.60 13.71
C SER A 85 -6.67 -8.44 12.18
N ARG A 86 -7.01 -7.25 11.70
CA ARG A 86 -7.00 -6.81 10.29
C ARG A 86 -8.03 -7.49 9.38
N SER A 87 -9.02 -8.18 9.92
CA SER A 87 -10.08 -8.83 9.13
C SER A 87 -11.34 -7.98 8.98
N GLY A 88 -11.45 -6.88 9.74
CA GLY A 88 -12.61 -6.00 9.74
C GLY A 88 -12.78 -5.19 8.44
N PRO A 89 -13.96 -4.58 8.27
CA PRO A 89 -14.34 -3.85 7.06
C PRO A 89 -13.39 -2.71 6.73
N VAL A 90 -13.03 -1.88 7.70
CA VAL A 90 -12.16 -0.71 7.51
C VAL A 90 -10.75 -1.15 7.12
N CYS A 91 -10.17 -2.12 7.82
CA CYS A 91 -8.82 -2.60 7.48
C CYS A 91 -8.77 -3.35 6.14
N SER A 92 -9.88 -3.98 5.74
CA SER A 92 -9.93 -4.73 4.47
C SER A 92 -9.91 -3.85 3.22
N GLN A 93 -10.30 -2.58 3.34
CA GLN A 93 -10.30 -1.63 2.21
C GLN A 93 -8.90 -1.18 1.79
N PHE A 94 -7.89 -1.38 2.63
CA PHE A 94 -6.52 -1.01 2.30
C PHE A 94 -6.02 -1.69 1.04
N ASP A 95 -6.27 -3.00 0.89
CA ASP A 95 -5.78 -3.74 -0.27
C ASP A 95 -6.49 -3.26 -1.54
N ALA A 96 -7.79 -3.00 -1.48
CA ALA A 96 -8.55 -2.46 -2.61
C ALA A 96 -8.03 -1.09 -3.07
N VAL A 97 -7.73 -0.19 -2.13
CA VAL A 97 -7.17 1.13 -2.46
C VAL A 97 -5.73 1.02 -2.97
N LEU A 98 -4.90 0.18 -2.35
CA LEU A 98 -3.52 -0.02 -2.81
C LEU A 98 -3.47 -0.63 -4.22
N ASP A 99 -4.33 -1.61 -4.52
CA ASP A 99 -4.44 -2.23 -5.83
C ASP A 99 -4.93 -1.22 -6.89
N LYS A 100 -5.88 -0.33 -6.54
CA LYS A 100 -6.30 0.79 -7.41
C LYS A 100 -5.12 1.68 -7.84
N HIS A 101 -4.13 1.87 -6.96
CA HIS A 101 -2.92 2.65 -7.24
C HIS A 101 -1.75 1.79 -7.77
N ALA A 102 -2.03 0.54 -8.17
CA ALA A 102 -1.04 -0.43 -8.64
C ALA A 102 0.12 -0.61 -7.64
N ILE A 103 -0.22 -0.69 -6.35
CA ILE A 103 0.68 -1.02 -5.25
C ILE A 103 0.22 -2.36 -4.69
N THR A 104 0.94 -3.44 -5.01
CA THR A 104 0.61 -4.77 -4.50
C THR A 104 1.61 -5.14 -3.40
N PRO A 105 1.20 -5.21 -2.11
CA PRO A 105 2.09 -5.62 -1.03
C PRO A 105 2.61 -7.03 -1.29
N GLN A 106 3.94 -7.23 -1.26
CA GLN A 106 4.50 -8.55 -1.53
C GLN A 106 4.35 -9.45 -0.31
N SER A 107 3.62 -10.56 -0.48
CA SER A 107 3.33 -11.55 0.57
C SER A 107 4.59 -12.15 1.20
N TYR A 108 5.61 -12.45 0.39
CA TYR A 108 6.88 -13.02 0.85
C TYR A 108 7.73 -12.09 1.73
N HIS A 109 7.45 -10.79 1.75
CA HIS A 109 8.18 -9.80 2.54
C HIS A 109 7.32 -9.25 3.68
N SER A 110 6.49 -10.07 4.34
CA SER A 110 5.62 -9.60 5.42
C SER A 110 4.71 -8.42 5.00
N ARG A 111 4.32 -8.38 3.72
CA ARG A 111 3.54 -7.28 3.09
C ARG A 111 4.27 -5.92 3.09
N LEU A 112 5.61 -5.92 3.08
CA LEU A 112 6.41 -4.71 2.97
C LEU A 112 6.37 -4.13 1.55
N PHE A 113 6.56 -2.81 1.47
CA PHE A 113 6.70 -2.08 0.23
C PHE A 113 8.13 -2.21 -0.33
N THR A 114 8.23 -2.39 -1.64
CA THR A 114 9.49 -2.25 -2.37
C THR A 114 9.77 -0.76 -2.65
N GLY A 115 10.97 -0.41 -3.11
CA GLY A 115 11.31 0.99 -3.42
C GLY A 115 10.31 1.67 -4.36
N ASN A 116 9.84 0.95 -5.39
CA ASN A 116 8.82 1.46 -6.31
C ASN A 116 7.46 1.70 -5.62
N HIS A 117 7.06 0.82 -4.71
CA HIS A 117 5.82 0.98 -3.95
C HIS A 117 5.91 2.15 -2.97
N CYS A 118 7.07 2.33 -2.31
CA CYS A 118 7.31 3.48 -1.45
C CYS A 118 7.19 4.79 -2.24
N ASN A 119 7.85 4.89 -3.40
CA ASN A 119 7.75 6.09 -4.23
C ASN A 119 6.31 6.38 -4.66
N LYS A 120 5.56 5.35 -5.07
CA LYS A 120 4.14 5.51 -5.42
C LYS A 120 3.29 5.98 -4.24
N TYR A 121 3.48 5.38 -3.07
CA TYR A 121 2.72 5.71 -1.86
C TYR A 121 2.88 7.18 -1.45
N LEU A 122 4.03 7.80 -1.74
CA LEU A 122 4.28 9.21 -1.40
C LEU A 122 3.53 10.21 -2.28
N HIS A 123 2.84 9.78 -3.34
CA HIS A 123 1.96 10.66 -4.07
C HIS A 123 0.72 11.02 -3.23
N PRO A 124 0.37 12.31 -3.10
CA PRO A 124 -0.75 12.76 -2.27
C PRO A 124 -2.08 12.07 -2.55
N GLU A 125 -2.36 11.79 -3.81
CA GLU A 125 -3.55 11.06 -4.24
C GLU A 125 -3.66 9.66 -3.60
N VAL A 126 -2.54 8.97 -3.39
CA VAL A 126 -2.52 7.61 -2.87
C VAL A 126 -2.83 7.61 -1.37
N PHE A 127 -2.04 8.32 -0.57
CA PHE A 127 -2.24 8.28 0.88
C PHE A 127 -3.53 8.99 1.31
N LYS A 128 -4.01 10.01 0.58
CA LYS A 128 -5.32 10.65 0.83
C LYS A 128 -6.49 9.73 0.51
N ASP A 129 -6.40 8.93 -0.55
CA ASP A 129 -7.44 7.94 -0.86
C ASP A 129 -7.48 6.85 0.22
N ILE A 130 -6.32 6.40 0.70
CA ILE A 130 -6.24 5.44 1.81
C ILE A 130 -6.89 6.00 3.08
N THR A 131 -6.50 7.20 3.52
CA THR A 131 -7.05 7.80 4.75
C THR A 131 -8.52 8.19 4.61
N ALA A 132 -8.96 8.65 3.43
CA ALA A 132 -10.37 8.90 3.16
C ALA A 132 -11.21 7.62 3.15
N SER A 133 -10.65 6.50 2.68
CA SER A 133 -11.34 5.20 2.70
C SER A 133 -11.67 4.75 4.12
N ILE A 134 -10.82 5.09 5.11
CA ILE A 134 -11.08 4.80 6.53
C ILE A 134 -12.38 5.48 6.94
N VAL A 135 -12.47 6.80 6.78
CA VAL A 135 -13.65 7.59 7.17
C VAL A 135 -14.90 7.11 6.43
N ARG A 136 -14.82 6.96 5.11
CA ARG A 136 -15.95 6.50 4.29
C ARG A 136 -16.49 5.16 4.78
N THR A 137 -15.60 4.18 4.98
CA THR A 137 -16.00 2.85 5.44
C THR A 137 -16.52 2.90 6.87
N THR A 138 -15.94 3.71 7.75
CA THR A 138 -16.48 3.90 9.10
C THR A 138 -17.91 4.44 9.07
N CYS A 139 -18.19 5.46 8.26
CA CYS A 139 -19.53 6.02 8.11
C CYS A 139 -20.55 5.05 7.49
N GLU A 140 -20.10 4.12 6.63
CA GLU A 140 -20.95 3.05 6.10
C GLU A 140 -21.31 2.00 7.17
N TRP A 141 -20.46 1.81 8.19
CA TRP A 141 -20.59 0.73 9.16
C TRP A 141 -21.11 1.18 10.54
N THR A 142 -20.99 2.45 10.88
CA THR A 142 -21.52 2.99 12.14
C THR A 142 -21.95 4.44 12.00
N SER A 143 -22.99 4.82 12.76
CA SER A 143 -23.42 6.20 12.95
C SER A 143 -22.96 6.77 14.29
N ASN A 144 -22.17 6.02 15.06
CA ASN A 144 -21.65 6.45 16.35
C ASN A 144 -20.67 7.63 16.16
N PRO A 145 -20.99 8.84 16.66
CA PRO A 145 -20.19 10.03 16.40
C PRO A 145 -18.77 9.91 16.95
N PHE A 146 -18.57 9.22 18.08
CA PHE A 146 -17.24 9.06 18.67
C PHE A 146 -16.31 8.22 17.79
N ILE A 147 -16.84 7.16 17.17
CA ILE A 147 -16.05 6.29 16.27
C ILE A 147 -15.76 7.02 14.95
N VAL A 148 -16.72 7.77 14.44
CA VAL A 148 -16.56 8.59 13.24
C VAL A 148 -15.55 9.72 13.47
N ASP A 149 -15.59 10.38 14.63
CA ASP A 149 -14.63 11.42 15.00
C ASP A 149 -13.22 10.84 15.14
N ASP A 150 -13.07 9.67 15.77
CA ASP A 150 -11.79 8.94 15.84
C ASP A 150 -11.24 8.63 14.44
N ALA A 151 -12.09 8.22 13.49
CA ALA A 151 -11.69 7.97 12.11
C ALA A 151 -11.24 9.25 11.39
N ASN A 152 -11.94 10.38 11.60
CA ASN A 152 -11.54 11.68 11.06
C ASN A 152 -10.22 12.16 11.66
N GLU A 153 -9.99 11.94 12.95
CA GLU A 153 -8.72 12.27 13.61
C GLU A 153 -7.56 11.44 13.04
N ILE A 154 -7.77 10.13 12.81
CA ILE A 154 -6.79 9.26 12.14
C ILE A 154 -6.48 9.83 10.74
N LYS A 155 -7.50 10.14 9.95
CA LYS A 155 -7.32 10.70 8.61
C LYS A 155 -6.46 11.97 8.65
N LEU A 156 -6.85 12.94 9.47
CA LEU A 156 -6.14 14.22 9.58
C LEU A 156 -4.68 14.02 10.00
N ASN A 157 -4.44 13.21 11.02
CA ASN A 157 -3.09 12.97 11.54
C ASN A 157 -2.19 12.28 10.50
N PHE A 158 -2.70 11.27 9.79
CA PHE A 158 -1.91 10.56 8.79
C PHE A 158 -1.74 11.34 7.49
N ASP A 159 -2.72 12.18 7.10
CA ASP A 159 -2.55 13.11 5.97
C ASP A 159 -1.41 14.09 6.25
N LEU A 160 -1.45 14.77 7.40
CA LEU A 160 -0.39 15.70 7.81
C LEU A 160 0.99 15.03 7.90
N PHE A 161 1.02 13.81 8.45
CA PHE A 161 2.26 13.03 8.57
C PHE A 161 2.86 12.65 7.22
N ASN A 162 2.04 12.12 6.31
CA ASN A 162 2.50 11.69 4.99
C ASN A 162 2.88 12.90 4.12
N GLU A 163 2.12 14.02 4.20
CA GLU A 163 2.45 15.26 3.50
C GLU A 163 3.80 15.82 3.95
N ALA A 164 4.02 15.90 5.27
CA ALA A 164 5.30 16.38 5.81
C ALA A 164 6.47 15.49 5.38
N TYR A 165 6.28 14.16 5.36
CA TYR A 165 7.32 13.25 4.89
C TYR A 165 7.57 13.35 3.38
N ALA A 166 6.52 13.49 2.58
CA ALA A 166 6.63 13.63 1.12
C ALA A 166 7.41 14.89 0.73
N LEU A 167 7.20 16.00 1.44
CA LEU A 167 7.99 17.23 1.26
C LEU A 167 9.47 16.99 1.54
N VAL A 168 9.79 16.42 2.70
CA VAL A 168 11.17 16.09 3.06
C VAL A 168 11.81 15.14 2.05
N HIS A 169 11.06 14.13 1.60
CA HIS A 169 11.55 13.18 0.59
C HIS A 169 11.88 13.89 -0.72
N ASN A 170 11.00 14.76 -1.23
CA ASN A 170 11.23 15.50 -2.47
C ASN A 170 12.42 16.47 -2.35
N ASP A 171 12.62 17.05 -1.18
CA ASP A 171 13.70 18.00 -0.91
C ASP A 171 15.10 17.36 -0.89
N ILE A 172 15.20 16.07 -0.55
CA ILE A 172 16.49 15.41 -0.32
C ILE A 172 16.75 14.21 -1.23
N SER A 173 15.71 13.56 -1.75
CA SER A 173 15.80 12.31 -2.52
C SER A 173 15.90 12.57 -4.03
N HIS A 174 16.86 13.40 -4.41
CA HIS A 174 17.13 13.71 -5.81
C HIS A 174 18.64 13.75 -6.10
N THR A 175 18.99 13.87 -7.38
CA THR A 175 20.39 13.88 -7.86
C THR A 175 20.91 15.28 -8.19
N TYR A 176 20.07 16.31 -8.09
CA TYR A 176 20.43 17.68 -8.44
C TYR A 176 21.24 18.39 -7.33
N PRO A 177 22.03 19.43 -7.68
CA PRO A 177 22.67 20.30 -6.70
C PRO A 177 21.64 21.05 -5.83
N ILE A 178 21.97 21.25 -4.55
CA ILE A 178 21.14 21.99 -3.59
C ILE A 178 21.78 23.35 -3.31
N ALA A 179 21.02 24.42 -3.54
CA ALA A 179 21.49 25.78 -3.27
C ALA A 179 21.51 26.07 -1.75
N PRO A 180 22.48 26.85 -1.23
CA PRO A 180 22.55 27.19 0.19
C PRO A 180 21.27 27.84 0.75
N VAL A 181 20.57 28.62 -0.08
CA VAL A 181 19.30 29.27 0.28
C VAL A 181 18.19 28.28 0.60
N SER A 182 18.24 27.06 0.04
CA SER A 182 17.24 26.01 0.26
C SER A 182 17.43 25.29 1.60
N LEU A 183 18.62 25.35 2.21
CA LEU A 183 18.94 24.60 3.44
C LEU A 183 18.01 24.94 4.60
N LEU A 184 17.60 26.21 4.72
CA LEU A 184 16.67 26.64 5.76
C LEU A 184 15.29 25.97 5.58
N SER A 185 14.78 25.94 4.35
CA SER A 185 13.51 25.28 4.01
C SER A 185 13.57 23.78 4.31
N ILE A 186 14.65 23.11 3.90
CA ILE A 186 14.85 21.67 4.15
C ILE A 186 14.87 21.40 5.65
N LYS A 187 15.58 22.22 6.44
CA LYS A 187 15.61 22.10 7.89
C LYS A 187 14.20 22.24 8.48
N THR A 188 13.46 23.28 8.10
CA THR A 188 12.10 23.50 8.59
C THR A 188 11.17 22.33 8.26
N ASN A 189 11.30 21.75 7.06
CA ASN A 189 10.51 20.58 6.66
C ASN A 189 10.88 19.35 7.50
N ILE A 190 12.18 19.08 7.72
CA ILE A 190 12.64 17.99 8.59
C ILE A 190 12.14 18.17 10.03
N ASP A 191 12.30 19.36 10.61
CA ASP A 191 11.85 19.67 11.96
C ASP A 191 10.34 19.46 12.11
N SER A 192 9.55 19.94 11.14
CA SER A 192 8.08 19.84 11.12
C SER A 192 7.62 18.38 11.02
N TYR A 193 8.25 17.61 10.13
CA TYR A 193 7.99 16.19 9.99
C TYR A 193 8.37 15.44 11.28
N MET A 194 9.53 15.71 11.87
CA MET A 194 10.00 15.05 13.09
C MET A 194 9.18 15.42 14.32
N ALA A 195 8.67 16.65 14.41
CA ALA A 195 7.70 17.04 15.44
C ALA A 195 6.40 16.24 15.31
N THR A 196 5.88 16.12 14.10
CA THR A 196 4.68 15.33 13.79
C THR A 196 4.90 13.84 14.10
N TYR A 197 6.04 13.29 13.69
CA TYR A 197 6.44 11.91 13.98
C TYR A 197 6.45 11.64 15.49
N ARG A 198 7.07 12.50 16.29
CA ARG A 198 7.13 12.33 17.76
C ARG A 198 5.76 12.45 18.43
N ARG A 199 4.89 13.33 17.93
CA ARG A 199 3.51 13.46 18.42
C ARG A 199 2.71 12.17 18.22
N MET A 200 2.86 11.55 17.05
CA MET A 200 2.14 10.33 16.69
C MET A 200 2.77 9.06 17.29
N PHE A 201 4.09 8.99 17.36
CA PHE A 201 4.84 7.79 17.74
C PHE A 201 5.65 8.04 19.02
N LYS A 202 4.95 8.03 20.15
CA LYS A 202 5.58 8.21 21.47
C LYS A 202 6.60 7.08 21.72
N LYS A 203 7.83 7.47 22.10
CA LYS A 203 8.94 6.61 22.61
C LYS A 203 9.79 5.82 21.60
N LYS A 204 9.69 6.03 20.28
CA LYS A 204 10.55 5.30 19.31
C LYS A 204 11.02 6.16 18.14
N VAL A 205 12.22 6.73 18.23
CA VAL A 205 12.95 7.28 17.08
C VAL A 205 13.75 6.14 16.46
N THR A 206 13.48 5.81 15.19
CA THR A 206 14.26 4.78 14.48
C THR A 206 15.59 5.36 14.01
N GLN A 207 16.58 4.50 13.74
CA GLN A 207 17.88 4.94 13.22
C GLN A 207 17.75 5.79 11.95
N LYS A 208 16.80 5.47 11.06
CA LYS A 208 16.53 6.27 9.85
C LYS A 208 16.02 7.67 10.18
N GLN A 209 15.13 7.80 11.18
CA GLN A 209 14.65 9.11 11.62
C GLN A 209 15.77 9.93 12.29
N HIS A 210 16.64 9.28 13.07
CA HIS A 210 17.81 9.93 13.65
C HIS A 210 18.78 10.43 12.57
N ILE A 211 19.07 9.62 11.55
CA ILE A 211 19.89 10.02 10.40
C ILE A 211 19.29 11.22 9.68
N LEU A 212 17.97 11.17 9.42
CA LEU A 212 17.26 12.28 8.79
C LEU A 212 17.37 13.57 9.59
N GLU A 213 17.19 13.49 10.91
CA GLU A 213 17.15 14.68 11.77
C GLU A 213 18.53 15.27 12.06
N THR A 214 19.53 14.42 12.35
CA THR A 214 20.83 14.87 12.87
C THR A 214 21.90 14.96 11.79
N HIS A 215 21.89 14.06 10.81
CA HIS A 215 23.01 13.85 9.89
C HIS A 215 22.72 14.33 8.46
N CYS A 216 21.45 14.41 8.06
CA CYS A 216 21.05 14.81 6.71
C CYS A 216 21.50 16.24 6.36
N LEU A 217 21.22 17.21 7.22
CA LEU A 217 21.52 18.61 6.91
C LEU A 217 23.03 18.91 6.87
N PRO A 218 23.86 18.46 7.85
CA PRO A 218 25.31 18.60 7.75
C PRO A 218 25.87 18.00 6.45
N PHE A 219 25.38 16.81 6.07
CA PHE A 219 25.76 16.15 4.83
C PHE A 219 25.45 17.00 3.59
N ILE A 220 24.21 17.50 3.48
CA ILE A 220 23.80 18.33 2.35
C ILE A 220 24.58 19.65 2.33
N GLN A 221 24.88 20.23 3.48
CA GLN A 221 25.64 21.48 3.59
C GLN A 221 27.08 21.30 3.09
N GLU A 222 27.72 20.17 3.41
CA GLU A 222 29.08 19.85 2.98
C GLU A 222 29.14 19.52 1.48
N HIS A 223 28.26 18.64 1.01
CA HIS A 223 28.35 18.09 -0.35
C HIS A 223 27.49 18.82 -1.40
N LYS A 224 26.54 19.65 -0.98
CA LYS A 224 25.65 20.47 -1.84
C LYS A 224 24.86 19.67 -2.87
N ILE A 225 24.54 18.43 -2.56
CA ILE A 225 23.80 17.49 -3.42
C ILE A 225 22.71 16.80 -2.62
N GLY A 226 21.64 16.38 -3.30
CA GLY A 226 20.65 15.49 -2.70
C GLY A 226 21.22 14.10 -2.41
N LEU A 227 20.63 13.42 -1.41
CA LEU A 227 21.00 12.07 -1.00
C LEU A 227 20.74 11.02 -2.10
N GLY A 228 19.87 11.33 -3.07
CA GLY A 228 19.56 10.44 -4.18
C GLY A 228 20.77 10.12 -5.05
N LEU A 229 21.74 11.03 -5.19
CA LEU A 229 22.95 10.81 -5.98
C LEU A 229 23.84 9.70 -5.41
N LEU A 230 23.79 9.51 -4.09
CA LEU A 230 24.55 8.47 -3.38
C LEU A 230 23.68 7.28 -2.97
N GLY A 231 22.49 7.18 -3.57
CA GLY A 231 21.61 6.04 -3.36
C GLY A 231 22.20 4.75 -3.91
N GLU A 232 21.92 3.65 -3.24
CA GLU A 232 22.43 2.31 -3.60
C GLU A 232 21.66 1.64 -4.74
N GLN A 233 20.72 2.35 -5.38
CA GLN A 233 19.87 1.80 -6.46
C GLN A 233 20.68 1.28 -7.65
N GLY A 234 21.87 1.85 -7.90
CA GLY A 234 22.80 1.33 -8.91
C GLY A 234 23.26 -0.10 -8.63
N GLY A 235 23.46 -0.46 -7.36
CA GLY A 235 23.85 -1.82 -6.95
C GLY A 235 22.77 -2.85 -7.28
N GLU A 236 21.50 -2.52 -7.01
CA GLU A 236 20.36 -3.40 -7.33
C GLU A 236 20.20 -3.62 -8.85
N LEU A 237 20.49 -2.60 -9.65
CA LEU A 237 20.52 -2.73 -11.11
C LEU A 237 21.64 -3.66 -11.58
N ILE A 238 22.82 -3.58 -10.95
CA ILE A 238 23.94 -4.49 -11.22
C ILE A 238 23.53 -5.94 -10.90
N HIS A 239 22.92 -6.19 -9.73
CA HIS A 239 22.41 -7.52 -9.37
C HIS A 239 21.42 -8.06 -10.41
N SER A 240 20.45 -7.24 -10.83
CA SER A 240 19.49 -7.62 -11.87
C SER A 240 20.17 -7.92 -13.21
N SER A 241 21.18 -7.13 -13.57
CA SER A 241 21.97 -7.35 -14.80
C SER A 241 22.74 -8.67 -14.74
N ILE A 242 23.42 -8.94 -13.63
CA ILE A 242 24.19 -10.17 -13.42
C ILE A 242 23.27 -11.39 -13.47
N ALA A 243 22.14 -11.38 -12.78
CA ALA A 243 21.19 -12.49 -12.79
C ALA A 243 20.66 -12.82 -14.20
N LYS A 244 20.49 -11.80 -15.07
CA LYS A 244 20.14 -12.01 -16.49
C LYS A 244 21.30 -12.65 -17.26
N LEU A 245 22.53 -12.24 -17.00
CA LEU A 245 23.72 -12.80 -17.64
C LEU A 245 23.97 -14.25 -17.20
N GLU A 246 23.80 -14.57 -15.92
CA GLU A 246 23.89 -15.94 -15.39
C GLU A 246 22.93 -16.90 -16.09
N LYS A 247 21.68 -16.46 -16.33
CA LYS A 247 20.70 -17.25 -17.09
C LYS A 247 21.16 -17.51 -18.53
N ARG A 248 21.81 -16.53 -19.17
CA ARG A 248 22.34 -16.66 -20.54
C ARG A 248 23.58 -17.54 -20.60
N THR A 249 24.37 -17.58 -19.54
CA THR A 249 25.62 -18.37 -19.46
C THR A 249 25.44 -19.73 -18.80
N ALA A 250 24.20 -20.15 -18.51
CA ALA A 250 23.88 -21.42 -17.83
C ALA A 250 24.45 -22.67 -18.54
N GLY A 251 24.71 -22.59 -19.86
CA GLY A 251 25.33 -23.68 -20.62
C GLY A 251 26.84 -23.84 -20.42
N ILE A 252 27.53 -22.91 -19.75
CA ILE A 252 28.97 -22.97 -19.51
C ILE A 252 29.23 -23.83 -18.26
N ARG A 253 29.78 -25.04 -18.46
CA ARG A 253 30.04 -26.00 -17.37
C ARG A 253 31.14 -25.60 -16.39
N GLN A 254 32.16 -24.87 -16.85
CA GLN A 254 33.27 -24.44 -16.01
C GLN A 254 32.91 -23.12 -15.32
N GLU A 255 32.87 -23.12 -13.98
CA GLU A 255 32.44 -21.96 -13.20
C GLU A 255 33.33 -20.73 -13.41
N GLU A 256 34.66 -20.91 -13.44
CA GLU A 256 35.60 -19.81 -13.70
C GLU A 256 35.34 -19.15 -15.07
N ARG A 257 35.11 -19.97 -16.10
CA ARG A 257 34.81 -19.48 -17.45
C ARG A 257 33.47 -18.77 -17.49
N LYS A 258 32.49 -19.27 -16.74
CA LYS A 258 31.15 -18.68 -16.62
C LYS A 258 31.23 -17.30 -15.97
N ILE A 259 31.91 -17.18 -14.83
CA ILE A 259 32.11 -15.91 -14.12
C ILE A 259 32.85 -14.91 -15.03
N LYS A 260 33.96 -15.33 -15.65
CA LYS A 260 34.72 -14.47 -16.58
C LYS A 260 33.83 -13.93 -17.71
N THR A 261 33.01 -14.81 -18.30
CA THR A 261 32.08 -14.42 -19.37
C THR A 261 31.03 -13.42 -18.88
N ILE A 262 30.46 -13.64 -17.68
CA ILE A 262 29.50 -12.71 -17.07
C ILE A 262 30.13 -11.33 -16.87
N MET A 263 31.34 -11.28 -16.31
CA MET A 263 32.06 -10.03 -16.04
C MET A 263 32.39 -9.27 -17.32
N GLU A 264 32.91 -9.95 -18.34
CA GLU A 264 33.21 -9.36 -19.66
C GLU A 264 31.94 -8.82 -20.32
N CYS A 265 30.86 -9.60 -20.32
CA CYS A 265 29.57 -9.18 -20.87
C CYS A 265 28.98 -7.98 -20.13
N HIS A 266 29.06 -7.97 -18.79
CA HIS A 266 28.57 -6.84 -18.00
C HIS A 266 29.39 -5.57 -18.29
N LEU A 267 30.72 -5.67 -18.34
CA LEU A 267 31.61 -4.55 -18.67
C LEU A 267 31.26 -3.93 -20.03
N LEU A 268 31.04 -4.76 -21.05
CA LEU A 268 30.63 -4.29 -22.38
C LEU A 268 29.25 -3.61 -22.36
N GLN A 269 28.33 -4.07 -21.51
CA GLN A 269 27.01 -3.46 -21.36
C GLN A 269 27.05 -2.10 -20.66
N VAL A 270 27.99 -1.85 -19.76
CA VAL A 270 28.00 -0.60 -18.96
C VAL A 270 29.07 0.40 -19.40
N ALA A 271 29.97 0.01 -20.31
CA ALA A 271 31.05 0.87 -20.79
C ALA A 271 30.50 2.19 -21.39
N PRO A 272 30.88 3.37 -20.85
CA PRO A 272 30.32 4.65 -21.29
C PRO A 272 30.53 4.94 -22.77
N LEU A 273 31.69 4.56 -23.32
CA LEU A 273 32.00 4.74 -24.73
C LEU A 273 31.08 3.91 -25.63
N LEU A 274 30.70 2.70 -25.21
CA LEU A 274 29.83 1.83 -25.99
C LEU A 274 28.37 2.26 -25.92
N GLN A 275 27.95 2.85 -24.79
CA GLN A 275 26.61 3.43 -24.61
C GLN A 275 26.29 4.52 -25.64
N LEU A 276 27.30 5.27 -26.12
CA LEU A 276 27.14 6.28 -27.17
C LEU A 276 26.70 5.69 -28.52
N TYR A 277 26.97 4.41 -28.77
CA TYR A 277 26.66 3.73 -30.03
C TYR A 277 25.38 2.88 -29.95
N ILE A 278 24.73 2.81 -28.78
CA ILE A 278 23.48 2.04 -28.62
C ILE A 278 22.33 2.81 -29.30
N PRO A 279 21.59 2.19 -30.22
CA PRO A 279 20.44 2.82 -30.85
C PRO A 279 19.40 3.26 -29.82
N GLN A 280 19.06 4.55 -29.82
CA GLN A 280 17.97 5.09 -29.01
C GLN A 280 16.64 4.49 -29.51
N THR A 281 16.10 3.53 -28.78
CA THR A 281 14.78 2.97 -29.09
C THR A 281 13.73 4.03 -28.78
N LYS A 282 13.01 4.51 -29.81
CA LYS A 282 11.87 5.42 -29.59
C LYS A 282 10.84 4.67 -28.73
N LYS A 283 10.68 5.09 -27.47
CA LYS A 283 9.59 4.60 -26.61
C LYS A 283 8.27 4.88 -27.33
N ARG A 284 7.42 3.87 -27.51
CA ARG A 284 6.05 4.07 -27.99
C ARG A 284 5.39 5.10 -27.10
N LYS A 285 4.85 6.18 -27.69
CA LYS A 285 3.96 7.10 -26.98
C LYS A 285 2.78 6.26 -26.49
N VAL A 286 2.64 6.10 -25.18
CA VAL A 286 1.38 5.68 -24.58
C VAL A 286 0.44 6.85 -24.80
N GLN A 287 -0.58 6.67 -25.63
CA GLN A 287 -1.67 7.64 -25.72
C GLN A 287 -2.43 7.56 -24.40
N ASN A 288 -2.43 8.66 -23.66
CA ASN A 288 -3.30 8.86 -22.50
C ASN A 288 -4.75 9.01 -22.95
#